data_AF-I4DJ43-F1
#
_entry.id   AF-I4DJ43-F1
#
_cell.length_a   1.000
_cell.length_b   1.000
_cell.length_c   1.000
_cell.angle_alpha   90.00
_cell.angle_beta   90.00
_cell.angle_gamma   90.00
#
_symmetry.space_group_name_H-M   'P 1'
#
loop_
_entity.id
_entity.type
_entity.pdbx_description
1 polymer ?
#
loop_
_entity_poly.entity_id
_entity_poly.type
_entity_poly.pdbx_seq_one_letter_code
_entity_poly.pdbx_strand_id
1 'polypeptide(L)'
;MAFRSKVTFLFLTCLIVLASSAVPKKSGRKPANPPPRAVADPEKDAEITNSCPEDGFFADAEQCDKYYECRNGEIIEKLCPDGMVFNDYNPLEEKCDLPFNLDCSQRPKLQEPIPSLHCVRQNGYFSHEDPKECGKFYYCVDGKFNMITCPDGLVYNDKTGICTWPDEAKKKGCGAADVFQFDCPAVNETFGLTHPRYADPDDCQFFYVCINGNTPRRSGCKLGQAFDDVNKKCEWARKVPECADWYKGQLTDAELDALENPPTPKPKPAGSQPSRRKPQRPKLKEVQIEE
;
A
#
# COMPACT_ATOMS: atom_id res chain seq x y z
N MET A 1 -62.43 -39.04 27.44
CA MET A 1 -63.15 -39.79 26.40
C MET A 1 -63.41 -38.86 25.23
N ALA A 2 -63.27 -39.38 24.01
CA ALA A 2 -63.16 -38.68 22.73
C ALA A 2 -64.31 -37.71 22.40
N PHE A 3 -64.06 -36.74 21.50
CA PHE A 3 -64.72 -36.71 20.19
C PHE A 3 -64.02 -35.71 19.24
N ARG A 4 -63.65 -36.20 18.05
CA ARG A 4 -63.27 -35.41 16.87
C ARG A 4 -64.53 -34.80 16.26
N SER A 5 -64.44 -33.58 15.70
CA SER A 5 -65.34 -33.19 14.62
C SER A 5 -64.69 -32.19 13.66
N LYS A 6 -64.83 -32.46 12.36
CA LYS A 6 -64.44 -31.64 11.22
C LYS A 6 -65.53 -30.61 10.95
N VAL A 7 -65.19 -29.36 10.59
CA VAL A 7 -66.04 -28.53 9.72
C VAL A 7 -65.16 -27.64 8.83
N THR A 8 -65.40 -27.76 7.54
CA THR A 8 -64.88 -26.97 6.41
C THR A 8 -65.68 -25.67 6.29
N PHE A 9 -65.06 -24.53 5.96
CA PHE A 9 -65.79 -23.38 5.41
C PHE A 9 -64.99 -22.62 4.34
N LEU A 10 -65.72 -22.25 3.29
CA LEU A 10 -65.30 -21.73 2.00
C LEU A 10 -64.96 -20.23 2.00
N PHE A 11 -64.02 -19.87 1.12
CA PHE A 11 -63.82 -18.64 0.32
C PHE A 11 -64.05 -17.24 0.95
N LEU A 12 -62.98 -16.42 0.95
CA LEU A 12 -63.04 -15.08 0.35
C LEU A 12 -61.65 -14.61 -0.09
N THR A 13 -61.43 -14.53 -1.41
CA THR A 13 -60.26 -13.91 -2.03
C THR A 13 -60.30 -12.40 -1.81
N CYS A 14 -59.36 -11.87 -1.03
CA CYS A 14 -59.12 -10.43 -0.93
C CYS A 14 -57.74 -10.14 -1.53
N LEU A 15 -57.75 -9.62 -2.76
CA LEU A 15 -56.59 -9.05 -3.44
C LEU A 15 -56.15 -7.79 -2.71
N ILE A 16 -55.07 -7.89 -1.92
CA ILE A 16 -54.35 -6.73 -1.41
C ILE A 16 -53.06 -6.60 -2.23
N VAL A 17 -53.07 -5.63 -3.14
CA VAL A 17 -51.90 -5.19 -3.89
C VAL A 17 -51.02 -4.38 -2.93
N LEU A 18 -49.96 -4.99 -2.41
CA LEU A 18 -48.87 -4.26 -1.77
C LEU A 18 -47.80 -3.96 -2.81
N ALA A 19 -47.77 -2.69 -3.26
CA ALA A 19 -46.73 -2.16 -4.11
C ALA A 19 -45.40 -2.12 -3.33
N SER A 20 -44.54 -3.11 -3.57
CA SER A 20 -43.15 -3.09 -3.11
C SER A 20 -42.38 -2.01 -3.86
N SER A 21 -42.07 -0.92 -3.16
CA SER A 21 -41.16 0.13 -3.63
C SER A 21 -39.72 -0.41 -3.56
N ALA A 22 -39.24 -1.02 -4.64
CA ALA A 22 -37.85 -1.46 -4.74
C ALA A 22 -36.95 -0.25 -4.99
N VAL A 23 -36.13 0.10 -3.99
CA VAL A 23 -35.03 1.06 -4.12
C VAL A 23 -33.94 0.45 -5.03
N PRO A 24 -33.49 1.11 -6.10
CA PRO A 24 -32.44 0.58 -6.96
C PRO A 24 -31.10 0.58 -6.21
N LYS A 25 -30.56 -0.62 -5.93
CA LYS A 25 -29.17 -0.81 -5.51
C LYS A 25 -28.24 -0.28 -6.60
N LYS A 26 -27.60 0.86 -6.38
CA LYS A 26 -26.39 1.26 -7.13
C LYS A 26 -25.31 0.21 -6.86
N SER A 27 -25.05 -0.66 -7.83
CA SER A 27 -23.89 -1.54 -7.81
C SER A 27 -22.64 -0.67 -7.95
N GLY A 28 -21.74 -0.76 -6.97
CA GLY A 28 -20.39 -0.24 -7.11
C GLY A 28 -19.71 -0.94 -8.28
N ARG A 29 -19.18 -0.16 -9.23
CA ARG A 29 -18.29 -0.68 -10.27
C ARG A 29 -17.04 -1.24 -9.58
N LYS A 30 -16.88 -2.56 -9.61
CA LYS A 30 -15.57 -3.20 -9.43
C LYS A 30 -14.62 -2.65 -10.51
N PRO A 31 -13.33 -2.47 -10.22
CA PRO A 31 -12.36 -2.17 -11.27
C PRO A 31 -12.46 -3.27 -12.33
N ALA A 32 -12.58 -2.85 -13.59
CA ALA A 32 -12.59 -3.76 -14.71
C ALA A 32 -11.22 -4.46 -14.76
N ASN A 33 -11.21 -5.78 -14.67
CA ASN A 33 -10.03 -6.54 -15.07
C ASN A 33 -9.70 -6.15 -16.52
N PRO A 34 -8.42 -5.94 -16.87
CA PRO A 34 -8.03 -5.77 -18.26
C PRO A 34 -8.53 -6.99 -19.05
N PRO A 35 -8.93 -6.81 -20.32
CA PRO A 35 -9.43 -7.92 -21.13
C PRO A 35 -8.37 -9.04 -21.15
N PRO A 36 -8.79 -10.32 -21.14
CA PRO A 36 -7.87 -11.42 -21.34
C PRO A 36 -7.12 -11.17 -22.66
N ARG A 37 -5.77 -11.16 -22.60
CA ARG A 37 -4.92 -11.14 -23.80
C ARG A 37 -5.44 -12.28 -24.68
N ALA A 38 -5.83 -11.95 -25.92
CA ALA A 38 -6.19 -12.96 -26.90
C ALA A 38 -5.07 -14.01 -26.91
N VAL A 39 -5.44 -15.28 -26.78
CA VAL A 39 -4.51 -16.40 -26.83
C VAL A 39 -3.76 -16.26 -28.15
N ALA A 40 -2.50 -15.86 -28.06
CA ALA A 40 -1.61 -15.75 -29.20
C ALA A 40 -1.36 -17.17 -29.72
N ASP A 41 -1.43 -17.32 -31.03
CA ASP A 41 -1.23 -18.56 -31.76
C ASP A 41 0.21 -19.05 -31.53
N PRO A 42 0.43 -20.29 -31.03
CA PRO A 42 1.76 -20.79 -30.66
C PRO A 42 2.69 -21.05 -31.86
N GLU A 43 2.24 -20.83 -33.10
CA GLU A 43 3.08 -20.89 -34.31
C GLU A 43 3.79 -19.57 -34.64
N LYS A 44 3.54 -18.47 -33.90
CA LYS A 44 4.25 -17.20 -34.12
C LYS A 44 5.47 -17.00 -33.20
N ASP A 45 5.89 -18.05 -32.49
CA ASP A 45 6.90 -17.97 -31.42
C ASP A 45 8.26 -18.60 -31.77
N ALA A 46 8.54 -18.96 -33.03
CA ALA A 46 9.81 -19.61 -33.38
C ALA A 46 10.44 -19.24 -34.73
N GLU A 47 10.04 -18.13 -35.33
CA GLU A 47 10.86 -17.50 -36.37
C GLU A 47 10.89 -16.00 -36.10
N ILE A 48 12.04 -15.51 -35.64
CA ILE A 48 12.53 -14.21 -36.10
C ILE A 48 12.62 -14.35 -37.62
N THR A 49 11.49 -14.21 -38.32
CA THR A 49 11.52 -13.90 -39.74
C THR A 49 12.42 -12.68 -39.82
N ASN A 50 13.38 -12.67 -40.75
CA ASN A 50 14.30 -11.56 -41.00
C ASN A 50 13.56 -10.29 -41.49
N SER A 51 12.36 -10.00 -40.97
CA SER A 51 11.45 -8.96 -41.39
C SER A 51 10.67 -8.41 -40.19
N CYS A 52 10.73 -7.10 -40.04
CA CYS A 52 9.83 -6.34 -39.19
C CYS A 52 8.42 -6.30 -39.81
N PRO A 53 7.36 -6.55 -39.02
CA PRO A 53 6.00 -6.38 -39.52
C PRO A 53 5.70 -4.93 -39.89
N GLU A 54 6.07 -3.99 -39.01
CA GLU A 54 5.89 -2.54 -39.11
C GLU A 54 6.99 -1.82 -38.32
N ASP A 55 7.14 -0.51 -38.51
CA ASP A 55 8.04 0.32 -37.69
C ASP A 55 7.53 0.38 -36.24
N GLY A 56 8.41 0.14 -35.27
CA GLY A 56 8.03 0.11 -33.85
C GLY A 56 9.02 -0.63 -32.96
N PHE A 57 8.60 -0.93 -31.74
CA PHE A 57 9.38 -1.56 -30.69
C PHE A 57 8.72 -2.87 -30.27
N PHE A 58 9.50 -3.96 -30.28
CA PHE A 58 8.99 -5.31 -30.03
C PHE A 58 9.84 -6.02 -28.97
N ALA A 59 9.20 -6.69 -28.02
CA ALA A 59 9.89 -7.43 -26.98
C ALA A 59 10.62 -8.66 -27.54
N ASP A 60 11.72 -9.03 -26.90
CA ASP A 60 12.33 -10.34 -27.10
C ASP A 60 11.49 -11.47 -26.49
N ALA A 61 11.54 -12.64 -27.13
CA ALA A 61 10.74 -13.80 -26.74
C ALA A 61 11.21 -14.46 -25.43
N GLU A 62 12.50 -14.33 -25.08
CA GLU A 62 13.09 -15.03 -23.93
C GLU A 62 13.63 -14.08 -22.86
N GLN A 63 14.00 -12.86 -23.24
CA GLN A 63 14.67 -11.89 -22.38
C GLN A 63 13.79 -10.66 -22.09
N CYS A 64 13.48 -10.41 -20.81
CA CYS A 64 12.53 -9.37 -20.41
C CYS A 64 13.03 -7.94 -20.63
N ASP A 65 14.34 -7.73 -20.60
CA ASP A 65 14.97 -6.43 -20.75
C ASP A 65 15.55 -6.20 -22.15
N LYS A 66 15.32 -7.13 -23.08
CA LYS A 66 15.73 -7.01 -24.48
C LYS A 66 14.53 -6.72 -25.37
N TYR A 67 14.75 -5.86 -26.36
CA TYR A 67 13.76 -5.47 -27.35
C TYR A 67 14.42 -5.10 -28.66
N TYR A 68 13.59 -4.99 -29.69
CA TYR A 68 14.00 -4.68 -31.05
C TYR A 68 13.30 -3.41 -31.50
N GLU A 69 14.07 -2.46 -32.02
CA GLU A 69 13.55 -1.36 -32.81
C GLU A 69 13.51 -1.77 -34.27
N CYS A 70 12.32 -1.75 -34.86
CA CYS A 70 12.08 -1.96 -36.26
C CYS A 70 11.97 -0.61 -36.97
N ARG A 71 12.83 -0.38 -37.96
CA ARG A 71 12.82 0.85 -38.75
C ARG A 71 13.12 0.55 -40.22
N ASN A 72 12.20 0.86 -41.12
CA ASN A 72 12.33 0.60 -42.57
C ASN A 72 12.67 -0.86 -42.90
N GLY A 73 12.17 -1.82 -42.12
CA GLY A 73 12.46 -3.24 -42.28
C GLY A 73 13.79 -3.71 -41.69
N GLU A 74 14.59 -2.82 -41.11
CA GLU A 74 15.81 -3.16 -40.37
C GLU A 74 15.50 -3.39 -38.88
N ILE A 75 16.09 -4.43 -38.30
CA ILE A 75 15.97 -4.79 -36.89
C ILE A 75 17.21 -4.29 -36.14
N ILE A 76 17.01 -3.40 -35.18
CA ILE A 76 18.05 -2.90 -34.28
C ILE A 76 17.81 -3.51 -32.90
N GLU A 77 18.72 -4.37 -32.46
CA GLU A 77 18.69 -4.95 -31.13
C GLU A 77 19.07 -3.91 -30.06
N LYS A 78 18.29 -3.86 -28.98
CA LYS A 78 18.49 -2.96 -27.85
C LYS A 78 18.24 -3.64 -26.51
N LEU A 79 18.83 -3.09 -25.47
CA LEU A 79 18.62 -3.47 -24.08
C LEU A 79 18.05 -2.28 -23.30
N CYS A 80 17.15 -2.56 -22.38
CA CYS A 80 16.75 -1.60 -21.37
C CYS A 80 17.94 -1.28 -20.44
N PRO A 81 17.95 -0.09 -19.80
CA PRO A 81 18.92 0.21 -18.76
C PRO A 81 18.97 -0.90 -17.70
N ASP A 82 20.15 -1.23 -17.21
CA ASP A 82 20.33 -2.33 -16.26
C ASP A 82 19.41 -2.18 -15.03
N GLY A 83 18.61 -3.22 -14.76
CA GLY A 83 17.60 -3.22 -13.71
C GLY A 83 16.19 -2.82 -14.14
N MET A 84 15.98 -2.50 -15.41
CA MET A 84 14.66 -2.25 -16.01
C MET A 84 14.30 -3.31 -17.04
N VAL A 85 13.01 -3.43 -17.37
CA VAL A 85 12.48 -4.38 -18.35
C VAL A 85 11.63 -3.67 -19.38
N PHE A 86 11.57 -4.21 -20.59
CA PHE A 86 10.87 -3.58 -21.70
C PHE A 86 9.34 -3.71 -21.53
N ASN A 87 8.63 -2.60 -21.71
CA ASN A 87 7.18 -2.53 -21.68
C ASN A 87 6.61 -2.73 -23.11
N ASP A 88 5.99 -3.87 -23.36
CA ASP A 88 5.46 -4.26 -24.68
C ASP A 88 3.99 -3.86 -24.91
N TYR A 89 3.41 -2.99 -24.07
CA TYR A 89 1.98 -2.61 -24.19
C TYR A 89 1.69 -1.68 -25.37
N ASN A 90 2.67 -0.89 -25.81
CA ASN A 90 2.54 -0.01 -26.96
C ASN A 90 3.77 -0.12 -27.87
N PRO A 91 3.65 -0.73 -29.07
CA PRO A 91 4.79 -0.89 -29.98
C PRO A 91 5.28 0.43 -30.58
N LEU A 92 4.64 1.57 -30.31
CA LEU A 92 5.11 2.89 -30.77
C LEU A 92 5.92 3.63 -29.70
N GLU A 93 6.06 3.08 -28.49
CA GLU A 93 6.78 3.71 -27.38
C GLU A 93 8.00 2.88 -26.97
N GLU A 94 9.19 3.47 -27.04
CA GLU A 94 10.40 2.90 -26.45
C GLU A 94 10.37 3.12 -24.93
N LYS A 95 9.73 2.19 -24.21
CA LYS A 95 9.54 2.33 -22.77
C LYS A 95 10.09 1.15 -22.01
N CYS A 96 10.98 1.45 -21.07
CA CYS A 96 11.42 0.52 -20.04
C CYS A 96 10.76 0.89 -18.71
N ASP A 97 10.32 -0.11 -17.95
CA ASP A 97 9.73 0.04 -16.62
C ASP A 97 10.46 -0.86 -15.61
N LEU A 98 10.20 -0.66 -14.33
CA LEU A 98 10.74 -1.54 -13.30
C LEU A 98 10.10 -2.94 -13.39
N PRO A 99 10.85 -4.01 -13.06
CA PRO A 99 10.36 -5.40 -13.10
C PRO A 99 9.07 -5.63 -12.31
N PHE A 100 8.81 -4.85 -11.25
CA PHE A 100 7.62 -4.99 -10.41
C PHE A 100 6.32 -4.54 -11.11
N ASN A 101 6.42 -3.73 -12.16
CA ASN A 101 5.27 -3.20 -12.90
C ASN A 101 4.84 -4.09 -14.08
N LEU A 102 5.65 -5.09 -14.44
CA LEU A 102 5.48 -5.91 -15.64
C LEU A 102 5.67 -7.39 -15.33
N ASP A 103 4.89 -8.25 -15.98
CA ASP A 103 5.03 -9.71 -15.83
C ASP A 103 6.07 -10.26 -16.80
N CYS A 104 7.26 -10.58 -16.29
CA CYS A 104 8.35 -11.21 -17.03
C CYS A 104 8.30 -12.75 -17.04
N SER A 105 7.24 -13.38 -16.51
CA SER A 105 7.21 -14.84 -16.31
C SER A 105 7.40 -15.66 -17.59
N GLN A 106 7.00 -15.12 -18.74
CA GLN A 106 7.15 -15.79 -20.06
C GLN A 106 8.53 -15.58 -20.70
N ARG A 107 9.26 -14.55 -20.28
CA ARG A 107 10.58 -14.16 -20.82
C ARG A 107 11.55 -13.81 -19.69
N PRO A 108 11.91 -14.77 -18.84
CA PRO A 108 12.54 -14.49 -17.55
C PRO A 108 14.02 -14.11 -17.63
N LYS A 109 14.68 -14.24 -18.80
CA LYS A 109 16.10 -13.89 -18.92
C LYS A 109 16.27 -12.38 -18.78
N LEU A 110 17.40 -11.97 -18.24
CA LEU A 110 17.81 -10.58 -18.10
C LEU A 110 19.29 -10.46 -18.49
N GLN A 111 19.73 -9.25 -18.81
CA GLN A 111 21.15 -8.97 -18.99
C GLN A 111 21.93 -9.21 -17.68
N GLU A 112 23.24 -9.41 -17.81
CA GLU A 112 24.13 -9.51 -16.65
C GLU A 112 24.06 -8.23 -15.80
N PRO A 113 23.93 -8.34 -14.47
CA PRO A 113 23.81 -7.17 -13.59
C PRO A 113 25.10 -6.36 -13.58
N ILE A 114 24.96 -5.03 -13.51
CA ILE A 114 26.09 -4.10 -13.33
C ILE A 114 25.99 -3.53 -11.90
N PRO A 115 26.63 -4.19 -10.91
CA PRO A 115 26.50 -3.78 -9.52
C PRO A 115 27.25 -2.47 -9.23
N SER A 116 26.78 -1.75 -8.23
CA SER A 116 27.44 -0.58 -7.63
C SER A 116 27.16 -0.55 -6.13
N LEU A 117 27.63 0.48 -5.41
CA LEU A 117 27.45 0.56 -3.95
C LEU A 117 25.96 0.53 -3.60
N HIS A 118 25.54 -0.45 -2.80
CA HIS A 118 24.15 -0.69 -2.37
C HIS A 118 23.14 -1.03 -3.48
N CYS A 119 23.59 -1.17 -4.72
CA CYS A 119 22.76 -1.41 -5.89
C CYS A 119 23.20 -2.70 -6.57
N VAL A 120 22.36 -3.74 -6.54
CA VAL A 120 22.64 -5.00 -7.23
C VAL A 120 22.64 -4.80 -8.75
N ARG A 121 21.79 -3.89 -9.24
CA ARG A 121 21.73 -3.41 -10.62
C ARG A 121 21.67 -1.88 -10.62
N GLN A 122 21.97 -1.25 -11.75
CA GLN A 122 22.00 0.22 -11.86
C GLN A 122 20.67 0.89 -11.48
N ASN A 123 19.54 0.25 -11.81
CA ASN A 123 18.21 0.77 -11.54
C ASN A 123 17.37 -0.21 -10.73
N GLY A 124 16.58 0.30 -9.79
CA GLY A 124 15.60 -0.50 -9.05
C GLY A 124 15.56 -0.24 -7.56
N TYR A 125 14.85 -1.12 -6.85
CA TYR A 125 14.73 -1.09 -5.40
C TYR A 125 15.38 -2.33 -4.79
N PHE A 126 16.27 -2.15 -3.82
CA PHE A 126 17.05 -3.24 -3.23
C PHE A 126 16.98 -3.19 -1.70
N SER A 127 16.89 -4.35 -1.07
CA SER A 127 16.98 -4.45 0.40
C SER A 127 18.27 -3.86 0.95
N HIS A 128 18.21 -3.39 2.19
CA HIS A 128 19.40 -3.10 2.97
C HIS A 128 20.29 -4.35 3.15
N GLU A 129 21.61 -4.14 3.22
CA GLU A 129 22.61 -5.22 3.29
C GLU A 129 22.58 -5.94 4.63
N ASP A 130 22.36 -5.20 5.72
CA ASP A 130 22.10 -5.79 7.04
C ASP A 130 20.70 -6.42 7.05
N PRO A 131 20.58 -7.75 7.25
CA PRO A 131 19.28 -8.42 7.30
C PRO A 131 18.41 -7.99 8.48
N LYS A 132 18.95 -7.34 9.51
CA LYS A 132 18.19 -6.79 10.65
C LYS A 132 17.52 -5.45 10.33
N GLU A 133 18.00 -4.75 9.30
CA GLU A 133 17.46 -3.47 8.86
C GLU A 133 16.27 -3.70 7.93
N CYS A 134 15.20 -4.26 8.49
CA CYS A 134 14.01 -4.71 7.76
C CYS A 134 13.22 -3.56 7.11
N GLY A 135 13.24 -2.39 7.72
CA GLY A 135 12.52 -1.19 7.27
C GLY A 135 13.35 -0.28 6.37
N LYS A 136 14.58 -0.64 5.98
CA LYS A 136 15.42 0.19 5.11
C LYS A 136 15.65 -0.49 3.76
N PHE A 137 15.71 0.31 2.72
CA PHE A 137 15.99 -0.14 1.36
C PHE A 137 16.64 0.97 0.55
N TYR A 138 17.19 0.61 -0.61
CA TYR A 138 17.86 1.51 -1.53
C TYR A 138 17.04 1.66 -2.80
N TYR A 139 16.86 2.90 -3.24
CA TYR A 139 16.37 3.23 -4.57
C TYR A 139 17.54 3.67 -5.44
N CYS A 140 17.83 2.92 -6.50
CA CYS A 140 18.95 3.15 -7.39
C CYS A 140 18.48 3.70 -8.73
N VAL A 141 19.18 4.73 -9.20
CA VAL A 141 19.06 5.29 -10.55
C VAL A 141 20.47 5.47 -11.10
N ASP A 142 20.77 4.83 -12.21
CA ASP A 142 22.09 4.83 -12.85
C ASP A 142 23.25 4.56 -11.86
N GLY A 143 23.04 3.57 -10.98
CA GLY A 143 24.02 3.11 -10.00
C GLY A 143 24.22 4.04 -8.80
N LYS A 144 23.42 5.11 -8.69
CA LYS A 144 23.40 6.00 -7.53
C LYS A 144 22.22 5.66 -6.64
N PHE A 145 22.50 5.28 -5.40
CA PHE A 145 21.46 4.94 -4.43
C PHE A 145 20.96 6.16 -3.65
N ASN A 146 19.69 6.09 -3.26
CA ASN A 146 19.12 6.85 -2.16
C ASN A 146 18.57 5.85 -1.13
N MET A 147 18.93 6.00 0.14
CA MET A 147 18.42 5.14 1.20
C MET A 147 17.05 5.66 1.67
N ILE A 148 16.05 4.78 1.68
CA ILE A 148 14.69 5.08 2.07
C ILE A 148 14.32 4.21 3.27
N THR A 149 13.72 4.83 4.28
CA THR A 149 13.13 4.14 5.43
C THR A 149 11.63 4.00 5.21
N CYS A 150 11.13 2.78 5.33
CA CYS A 150 9.70 2.48 5.36
C CYS A 150 9.02 3.20 6.54
N PRO A 151 7.73 3.50 6.44
CA PRO A 151 6.95 3.91 7.61
C PRO A 151 7.11 2.92 8.77
N ASP A 152 7.09 3.45 9.99
CA ASP A 152 7.35 2.67 11.21
C ASP A 152 6.50 1.40 11.28
N GLY A 153 7.16 0.27 11.55
CA GLY A 153 6.52 -1.03 11.64
C GLY A 153 6.27 -1.74 10.30
N LEU A 154 6.64 -1.14 9.17
CA LEU A 154 6.63 -1.78 7.86
C LEU A 154 8.02 -2.30 7.47
N VAL A 155 8.01 -3.34 6.63
CA VAL A 155 9.19 -4.04 6.14
C VAL A 155 9.23 -3.92 4.62
N TYR A 156 10.41 -3.65 4.08
CA TYR A 156 10.59 -3.64 2.63
C TYR A 156 10.44 -5.07 2.07
N ASN A 157 9.59 -5.20 1.05
CA ASN A 157 9.32 -6.47 0.38
C ASN A 157 10.00 -6.52 -1.00
N ASP A 158 11.07 -7.31 -1.11
CA ASP A 158 11.86 -7.46 -2.34
C ASP A 158 11.05 -7.94 -3.55
N LYS A 159 9.92 -8.62 -3.34
CA LYS A 159 9.10 -9.17 -4.43
C LYS A 159 8.17 -8.14 -5.04
N THR A 160 7.69 -7.19 -4.24
CA THR A 160 6.71 -6.19 -4.68
C THR A 160 7.32 -4.80 -4.83
N GLY A 161 8.53 -4.58 -4.32
CA GLY A 161 9.22 -3.29 -4.37
C GLY A 161 8.58 -2.23 -3.46
N ILE A 162 7.76 -2.63 -2.49
CA ILE A 162 7.05 -1.72 -1.59
C ILE A 162 7.20 -2.11 -0.13
N CYS A 163 6.98 -1.15 0.77
CA CYS A 163 6.89 -1.40 2.20
C CYS A 163 5.55 -2.06 2.52
N THR A 164 5.58 -3.26 3.09
CA THR A 164 4.39 -4.01 3.51
C THR A 164 4.50 -4.43 4.97
N TRP A 165 3.45 -5.01 5.52
CA TRP A 165 3.51 -5.55 6.85
C TRP A 165 4.48 -6.75 6.95
N PRO A 166 5.16 -6.96 8.10
CA PRO A 166 6.06 -8.09 8.34
C PRO A 166 5.55 -9.48 7.89
N ASP A 167 4.30 -9.78 8.22
CA ASP A 167 3.58 -11.03 7.91
C ASP A 167 3.24 -11.19 6.42
N GLU A 168 3.09 -10.09 5.69
CA GLU A 168 2.90 -10.10 4.23
C GLU A 168 4.25 -10.19 3.50
N ALA A 169 5.27 -9.48 4.00
CA ALA A 169 6.61 -9.49 3.43
C ALA A 169 7.25 -10.88 3.52
N LYS A 170 6.96 -11.64 4.59
CA LYS A 170 7.53 -12.97 4.86
C LYS A 170 9.06 -13.00 4.74
N LYS A 171 9.71 -11.88 5.05
CA LYS A 171 11.16 -11.74 5.04
C LYS A 171 11.72 -12.40 6.31
N LYS A 172 12.66 -13.34 6.12
CA LYS A 172 13.25 -14.12 7.22
C LYS A 172 13.96 -13.18 8.20
N GLY A 173 13.64 -13.29 9.49
CA GLY A 173 14.22 -12.43 10.54
C GLY A 173 13.63 -11.02 10.62
N CYS A 174 12.53 -10.77 9.91
CA CYS A 174 11.79 -9.52 9.92
C CYS A 174 10.32 -9.77 10.27
N GLY A 175 10.05 -10.73 11.18
CA GLY A 175 8.72 -10.97 11.70
C GLY A 175 8.23 -9.79 12.53
N ALA A 176 6.93 -9.71 12.81
CA ALA A 176 6.37 -8.62 13.60
C ALA A 176 7.03 -8.53 14.99
N ALA A 177 7.28 -9.67 15.66
CA ALA A 177 8.00 -9.70 16.94
C ALA A 177 9.45 -9.19 16.81
N ASP A 178 10.14 -9.46 15.71
CA ASP A 178 11.51 -8.97 15.47
C ASP A 178 11.54 -7.46 15.25
N VAL A 179 10.59 -6.94 14.46
CA VAL A 179 10.50 -5.52 14.10
C VAL A 179 10.08 -4.67 15.29
N PHE A 180 9.13 -5.16 16.09
CA PHE A 180 8.59 -4.43 17.24
C PHE A 180 9.28 -4.77 18.56
N GLN A 181 10.12 -5.81 18.59
CA GLN A 181 10.76 -6.31 19.82
C GLN A 181 9.75 -6.58 20.95
N PHE A 182 8.55 -7.02 20.57
CA PHE A 182 7.42 -7.24 21.46
C PHE A 182 6.71 -8.54 21.07
N ASP A 183 6.41 -9.37 22.07
CA ASP A 183 5.62 -10.59 21.90
C ASP A 183 4.23 -10.41 22.46
N CYS A 184 3.22 -10.76 21.65
CA CYS A 184 1.83 -10.74 22.10
C CYS A 184 1.61 -11.75 23.24
N PRO A 185 1.00 -11.33 24.36
CA PRO A 185 0.60 -12.25 25.42
C PRO A 185 -0.28 -13.37 24.88
N ALA A 186 0.00 -14.60 25.31
CA ALA A 186 -0.74 -15.77 24.89
C ALA A 186 -2.19 -15.70 25.39
N VAL A 187 -3.13 -15.85 24.46
CA VAL A 187 -4.57 -15.78 24.73
C VAL A 187 -5.30 -16.90 24.01
N ASN A 188 -6.53 -17.19 24.43
CA ASN A 188 -7.38 -18.13 23.70
C ASN A 188 -7.77 -17.56 22.33
N GLU A 189 -8.14 -18.44 21.39
CA GLU A 189 -8.45 -18.07 20.01
C GLU A 189 -9.61 -17.05 19.93
N THR A 190 -10.68 -17.27 20.69
CA THR A 190 -11.86 -16.40 20.70
C THR A 190 -11.52 -14.97 21.09
N PHE A 191 -10.63 -14.79 22.07
CA PHE A 191 -10.14 -13.48 22.48
C PHE A 191 -9.12 -12.92 21.50
N GLY A 192 -8.25 -13.76 20.92
CA GLY A 192 -7.31 -13.36 19.87
C GLY A 192 -8.00 -12.74 18.66
N LEU A 193 -9.19 -13.25 18.29
CA LEU A 193 -10.01 -12.68 17.21
C LEU A 193 -10.51 -11.25 17.51
N THR A 194 -10.52 -10.82 18.78
CA THR A 194 -10.85 -9.43 19.14
C THR A 194 -9.70 -8.46 18.96
N HIS A 195 -8.52 -8.97 18.60
CA HIS A 195 -7.27 -8.22 18.45
C HIS A 195 -6.92 -7.42 19.72
N PRO A 196 -6.59 -8.12 20.82
CA PRO A 196 -6.38 -7.48 22.11
C PRO A 196 -5.24 -6.47 22.06
N ARG A 197 -5.34 -5.48 22.94
CA ARG A 197 -4.42 -4.35 23.01
C ARG A 197 -3.62 -4.38 24.31
N TYR A 198 -2.38 -3.98 24.23
CA TYR A 198 -1.45 -3.96 25.34
C TYR A 198 -0.63 -2.68 25.31
N ALA A 199 -0.42 -2.05 26.46
CA ALA A 199 0.47 -0.89 26.55
C ALA A 199 1.87 -1.20 26.01
N ASP A 200 2.48 -0.20 25.37
CA ASP A 200 3.91 -0.24 25.08
C ASP A 200 4.67 -0.03 26.41
N PRO A 201 5.62 -0.92 26.76
CA PRO A 201 6.33 -0.84 28.04
C PRO A 201 7.26 0.37 28.15
N ASP A 202 7.71 0.92 27.03
CA ASP A 202 8.72 1.98 26.98
C ASP A 202 8.13 3.33 26.58
N ASP A 203 6.90 3.36 26.09
CA ASP A 203 6.27 4.55 25.54
C ASP A 203 4.77 4.64 25.85
N CYS A 204 4.42 5.44 26.85
CA CYS A 204 3.03 5.64 27.27
C CYS A 204 2.10 6.13 26.15
N GLN A 205 2.60 6.80 25.11
CA GLN A 205 1.76 7.24 23.98
C GLN A 205 1.35 6.07 23.09
N PHE A 206 2.14 4.99 23.04
CA PHE A 206 1.93 3.88 22.13
C PHE A 206 1.40 2.63 22.83
N PHE A 207 0.87 1.73 22.02
CA PHE A 207 0.35 0.44 22.42
C PHE A 207 0.45 -0.54 21.26
N TYR A 208 0.43 -1.83 21.57
CA TYR A 208 0.40 -2.91 20.60
C TYR A 208 -1.02 -3.44 20.41
N VAL A 209 -1.42 -3.60 19.15
CA VAL A 209 -2.61 -4.37 18.76
C VAL A 209 -2.14 -5.74 18.29
N CYS A 210 -2.57 -6.80 18.96
CA CYS A 210 -2.19 -8.17 18.63
C CYS A 210 -3.20 -8.79 17.67
N ILE A 211 -2.92 -8.70 16.36
CA ILE A 211 -3.76 -9.30 15.32
C ILE A 211 -3.81 -10.81 15.53
N ASN A 212 -5.03 -11.35 15.55
CA ASN A 212 -5.36 -12.74 15.89
C ASN A 212 -4.73 -13.25 17.21
N GLY A 213 -4.36 -12.33 18.12
CA GLY A 213 -3.74 -12.64 19.40
C GLY A 213 -2.24 -12.94 19.34
N ASN A 214 -1.58 -12.89 18.18
CA ASN A 214 -0.17 -13.28 18.05
C ASN A 214 0.72 -12.34 17.22
N THR A 215 0.14 -11.48 16.38
CA THR A 215 0.93 -10.62 15.47
C THR A 215 0.84 -9.17 15.95
N PRO A 216 1.89 -8.64 16.60
CA PRO A 216 1.86 -7.29 17.14
C PRO A 216 1.88 -6.22 16.04
N ARG A 217 1.17 -5.13 16.30
CA ARG A 217 1.17 -3.90 15.51
C ARG A 217 1.27 -2.72 16.46
N ARG A 218 2.34 -1.94 16.38
CA ARG A 218 2.45 -0.71 17.18
C ARG A 218 1.45 0.32 16.67
N SER A 219 0.77 1.00 17.58
CA SER A 219 -0.21 2.05 17.31
C SER A 219 -0.08 3.14 18.37
N GLY A 220 -0.43 4.37 18.01
CA GLY A 220 -0.26 5.53 18.87
C GLY A 220 -1.59 6.17 19.27
N CYS A 221 -1.66 6.63 20.51
CA CYS A 221 -2.63 7.60 20.97
C CYS A 221 -2.30 8.99 20.40
N LYS A 222 -3.28 9.90 20.43
CA LYS A 222 -3.04 11.29 20.06
C LYS A 222 -2.01 11.93 20.99
N LEU A 223 -1.30 12.94 20.51
CA LEU A 223 -0.38 13.71 21.33
C LEU A 223 -1.11 14.23 22.60
N GLY A 224 -0.49 14.07 23.75
CA GLY A 224 -1.06 14.39 25.08
C GLY A 224 -1.90 13.27 25.71
N GLN A 225 -2.21 12.21 24.97
CA GLN A 225 -2.87 11.01 25.48
C GLN A 225 -1.86 9.90 25.74
N ALA A 226 -2.20 9.03 26.68
CA ALA A 226 -1.50 7.79 26.98
C ALA A 226 -2.47 6.60 26.84
N PHE A 227 -1.95 5.41 26.58
CA PHE A 227 -2.76 4.21 26.56
C PHE A 227 -3.04 3.72 27.98
N ASP A 228 -4.32 3.71 28.37
CA ASP A 228 -4.80 3.13 29.63
C ASP A 228 -4.93 1.61 29.45
N ASP A 229 -3.99 0.86 30.03
CA ASP A 229 -3.96 -0.61 29.91
C ASP A 229 -5.07 -1.29 30.71
N VAL A 230 -5.69 -0.62 31.67
CA VAL A 230 -6.81 -1.19 32.44
C VAL A 230 -8.10 -1.13 31.62
N ASN A 231 -8.37 0.02 31.01
CA ASN A 231 -9.58 0.26 30.21
C ASN A 231 -9.39 -0.04 28.72
N LYS A 232 -8.18 -0.40 28.28
CA LYS A 232 -7.79 -0.73 26.89
C LYS A 232 -8.14 0.37 25.88
N LYS A 233 -7.95 1.64 26.27
CA LYS A 233 -8.27 2.82 25.46
C LYS A 233 -7.23 3.93 25.65
N CYS A 234 -7.14 4.83 24.67
CA CYS A 234 -6.41 6.07 24.86
C CYS A 234 -7.18 7.00 25.81
N GLU A 235 -6.48 7.58 26.77
CA GLU A 235 -7.00 8.55 27.73
C GLU A 235 -5.96 9.66 27.93
N TRP A 236 -6.36 10.82 28.45
CA TRP A 236 -5.41 11.89 28.73
C TRP A 236 -4.35 11.41 29.72
N ALA A 237 -3.08 11.69 29.44
CA ALA A 237 -1.96 11.13 30.20
C ALA A 237 -2.12 11.37 31.71
N ARG A 238 -2.55 12.57 32.12
CA ARG A 238 -2.82 12.94 33.52
C ARG A 238 -3.86 12.07 34.26
N LYS A 239 -4.71 11.35 33.54
CA LYS A 239 -5.74 10.44 34.08
C LYS A 239 -5.29 8.98 34.09
N VAL A 240 -4.14 8.68 33.49
CA VAL A 240 -3.50 7.36 33.48
C VAL A 240 -2.40 7.40 34.55
N PRO A 241 -2.62 6.85 35.77
CA PRO A 241 -1.72 7.08 36.90
C PRO A 241 -0.25 6.76 36.63
N GLU A 242 0.01 5.66 35.91
CA GLU A 242 1.34 5.20 35.51
C GLU A 242 2.04 6.11 34.49
N CYS A 243 1.26 6.92 33.76
CA CYS A 243 1.73 7.79 32.68
C CYS A 243 1.41 9.27 32.93
N ALA A 244 0.98 9.64 34.14
CA ALA A 244 0.54 11.00 34.49
C ALA A 244 1.60 12.06 34.17
N ASP A 245 2.86 11.66 34.28
CA ASP A 245 4.02 12.51 34.14
C ASP A 245 4.75 12.34 32.79
N TRP A 246 4.24 11.48 31.89
CA TRP A 246 4.93 11.11 30.63
C TRP A 246 5.31 12.31 29.76
N TYR A 247 4.42 13.29 29.64
CA TYR A 247 4.65 14.48 28.83
C TYR A 247 5.33 15.63 29.58
N LYS A 248 5.66 15.47 30.87
CA LYS A 248 6.37 16.52 31.62
C LYS A 248 7.73 16.78 30.98
N GLY A 249 7.94 18.01 30.51
CA GLY A 249 9.17 18.40 29.81
C GLY A 249 9.14 18.17 28.29
N GLN A 250 8.13 17.47 27.76
CA GLN A 250 7.85 17.41 26.32
C GLN A 250 6.81 18.46 25.92
N LEU A 251 5.81 18.68 26.77
CA LEU A 251 4.75 19.67 26.60
C LEU A 251 4.58 20.48 27.89
N THR A 252 4.17 21.73 27.76
CA THR A 252 3.73 22.55 28.89
C THR A 252 2.31 22.19 29.31
N ASP A 253 1.95 22.47 30.57
CA ASP A 253 0.58 22.25 31.06
C ASP A 253 -0.47 22.98 30.23
N ALA A 254 -0.15 24.17 29.73
CA ALA A 254 -1.02 24.96 28.87
C ALA A 254 -1.22 24.32 27.48
N GLU A 255 -0.17 23.74 26.89
CA GLU A 255 -0.27 23.01 25.63
C GLU A 255 -1.09 21.73 25.79
N LEU A 256 -0.87 20.99 26.88
CA LEU A 256 -1.64 19.79 27.17
C LEU A 256 -3.13 20.11 27.42
N ASP A 257 -3.42 21.18 28.15
CA ASP A 257 -4.80 21.65 28.35
C ASP A 257 -5.45 22.10 27.04
N ALA A 258 -4.70 22.79 26.16
CA ALA A 258 -5.19 23.19 24.84
C ALA A 258 -5.48 21.99 23.92
N LEU A 259 -4.74 20.88 24.07
CA LEU A 259 -5.00 19.63 23.34
C LEU A 259 -6.28 18.94 23.86
N GLU A 260 -6.52 18.96 25.17
CA GLU A 260 -7.72 18.37 25.79
C GLU A 260 -8.97 19.22 25.56
N ASN A 261 -8.81 20.53 25.63
CA ASN A 261 -9.88 21.52 25.50
C ASN A 261 -9.58 22.43 24.31
N PRO A 262 -9.69 21.92 23.07
CA PRO A 262 -9.41 22.72 21.89
C PRO A 262 -10.36 23.93 21.88
N PRO A 263 -9.84 25.16 21.67
CA PRO A 263 -10.66 26.35 21.65
C PRO A 263 -11.75 26.20 20.60
N THR A 264 -12.98 26.56 20.95
CA THR A 264 -14.09 26.54 19.99
C THR A 264 -13.73 27.44 18.81
N PRO A 265 -13.78 26.94 17.56
CA PRO A 265 -13.52 27.78 16.42
C PRO A 265 -14.52 28.94 16.46
N LYS A 266 -14.00 30.18 16.56
CA LYS A 266 -14.83 31.37 16.53
C LYS A 266 -15.74 31.29 15.30
N PRO A 267 -17.07 31.46 15.43
CA PRO A 267 -17.95 31.44 14.28
C PRO A 267 -17.44 32.47 13.29
N LYS A 268 -17.23 32.05 12.03
CA LYS A 268 -16.90 32.97 10.95
C LYS A 268 -17.97 34.07 10.95
N PRO A 269 -17.61 35.36 10.92
CA PRO A 269 -18.59 36.42 10.84
C PRO A 269 -19.53 36.15 9.67
N ALA A 270 -20.83 36.18 9.94
CA ALA A 270 -21.88 36.00 8.94
C ALA A 270 -21.74 37.12 7.90
N GLY A 271 -21.07 36.79 6.78
CA GLY A 271 -20.75 37.76 5.73
C GLY A 271 -19.46 37.48 4.96
N SER A 272 -18.55 36.62 5.45
CA SER A 272 -17.40 36.23 4.63
C SER A 272 -17.83 35.19 3.58
N GLN A 273 -18.06 35.65 2.34
CA GLN A 273 -18.21 34.73 1.21
C GLN A 273 -17.03 33.75 1.17
N PRO A 274 -17.23 32.49 0.76
CA PRO A 274 -16.13 31.60 0.47
C PRO A 274 -15.29 32.24 -0.65
N SER A 275 -14.12 32.78 -0.30
CA SER A 275 -13.13 33.17 -1.30
C SER A 275 -12.76 31.92 -2.06
N ARG A 276 -13.33 31.79 -3.25
CA ARG A 276 -12.96 30.80 -4.25
C ARG A 276 -11.57 31.21 -4.73
N ARG A 277 -10.53 30.93 -3.93
CA ARG A 277 -9.15 30.99 -4.42
C ARG A 277 -9.05 29.94 -5.52
N LYS A 278 -9.18 30.38 -6.76
CA LYS A 278 -8.66 29.63 -7.90
C LYS A 278 -7.20 29.30 -7.55
N PRO A 279 -6.74 28.05 -7.68
CA PRO A 279 -5.33 27.76 -7.55
C PRO A 279 -4.61 28.56 -8.63
N GLN A 280 -3.90 29.62 -8.23
CA GLN A 280 -2.94 30.27 -9.10
C GLN A 280 -1.74 29.34 -9.15
N ARG A 281 -1.47 28.81 -10.34
CA ARG A 281 -0.21 28.17 -10.68
C ARG A 281 0.92 29.17 -10.34
N PRO A 282 1.91 28.82 -9.52
CA PRO A 282 3.06 29.69 -9.28
C PRO A 282 3.68 30.06 -10.64
N LYS A 283 3.82 31.37 -10.91
CA LYS A 283 4.62 31.82 -12.05
C LYS A 283 6.07 31.42 -11.77
N LEU A 284 6.66 30.63 -12.67
CA LEU A 284 8.10 30.41 -12.72
C LEU A 284 8.76 31.80 -12.74
N LYS A 285 9.66 32.08 -11.78
CA LYS A 285 10.58 33.20 -11.94
C LYS A 285 11.62 32.75 -12.97
N GLU A 286 11.74 33.49 -14.07
CA GLU A 286 12.92 33.42 -14.92
C GLU A 286 14.14 33.75 -14.06
N VAL A 287 15.05 32.80 -13.96
CA VAL A 287 16.39 33.03 -13.45
C VAL A 287 17.12 33.76 -14.56
N GLN A 288 17.38 35.06 -14.36
CA GLN A 288 18.34 35.78 -15.18
C GLN A 288 19.72 35.23 -14.83
N ILE A 289 20.36 34.62 -15.83
CA ILE A 289 21.78 34.30 -15.82
C ILE A 289 22.47 35.62 -16.18
N GLU A 290 23.15 36.24 -15.21
CA GLU A 290 24.11 37.29 -15.53
C GLU A 290 25.42 36.63 -15.99
N GLU A 291 25.94 37.18 -17.08
CA GLU A 291 27.15 36.81 -17.83
C GLU A 291 28.44 37.16 -17.05
#